data_AF-A0AAT9HHE3-F1
#
_entry.id   AF-A0AAT9HHE3-F1
#
_cell.length_a   1.000
_cell.length_b   1.000
_cell.length_c   1.000
_cell.angle_alpha   90.00
_cell.angle_beta   90.00
_cell.angle_gamma   90.00
#
_symmetry.space_group_name_H-M   'P 1'
#
loop_
_entity.id
_entity.type
_entity.pdbx_description
1 polymer ?
#
loop_
_entity_poly.entity_id
_entity_poly.type
_entity_poly.pdbx_seq_one_letter_code
_entity_poly.pdbx_strand_id
1 'polypeptide(L)'
;MPVRPRFLDIHIIQSVPFANLNRDDTNSVKTVLYGAKLRTRVSSQSWKRAARIEFERITGNSTLRTRRICEAVTRELLHRGWPHELAEKGAPTSRPPSASSRSRRRWRASAGPRFPTM
;
A
#
# COMPACT_ATOMS: atom_id res chain seq x y z
N MET A 1 -21.48 18.42 30.15
CA MET A 1 -20.70 17.40 29.40
C MET A 1 -19.48 18.08 28.79
N PRO A 2 -18.24 17.69 29.10
CA PRO A 2 -17.08 18.30 28.46
C PRO A 2 -17.08 17.91 26.98
N VAL A 3 -17.00 18.91 26.10
CA VAL A 3 -16.92 18.69 24.65
C VAL A 3 -15.56 18.07 24.35
N ARG A 4 -15.54 16.79 23.96
CA ARG A 4 -14.31 16.15 23.50
C ARG A 4 -13.99 16.66 22.09
N PRO A 5 -12.79 17.19 21.83
CA PRO A 5 -12.40 17.59 20.49
C PRO A 5 -12.45 16.38 19.56
N ARG A 6 -13.13 16.54 18.41
CA ARG A 6 -13.34 15.47 17.41
C ARG A 6 -12.35 15.50 16.26
N PHE A 7 -11.63 16.61 16.10
CA PHE A 7 -10.73 16.85 14.97
C PHE A 7 -9.36 17.26 15.50
N LEU A 8 -8.33 16.70 14.86
CA LEU A 8 -6.92 17.03 15.11
C LEU A 8 -6.30 17.46 13.79
N ASP A 9 -5.97 18.74 13.69
CA ASP A 9 -5.30 19.32 12.54
C ASP A 9 -3.79 19.42 12.80
N ILE A 10 -2.99 18.98 11.83
CA ILE A 10 -1.53 18.92 11.95
C ILE A 10 -0.92 19.68 10.77
N HIS A 11 -0.12 20.70 11.08
CA HIS A 11 0.58 21.53 10.11
C HIS A 11 2.08 21.37 10.28
N ILE A 12 2.79 21.06 9.19
CA ILE A 12 4.23 20.78 9.22
C ILE A 12 4.91 21.64 8.14
N ILE A 13 5.96 22.34 8.53
CA ILE A 13 6.88 23.02 7.62
C ILE A 13 8.21 22.27 7.71
N GLN A 14 8.63 21.65 6.61
CA GLN A 14 9.86 20.89 6.54
C GLN A 14 10.68 21.35 5.32
N SER A 15 11.87 21.86 5.58
CA SER A 15 12.88 22.08 4.56
C SER A 15 13.46 20.74 4.12
N VAL A 16 13.59 20.55 2.82
CA VAL A 16 14.19 19.35 2.23
C VAL A 16 15.39 19.80 1.38
N PRO A 17 16.53 19.08 1.46
CA PRO A 17 17.68 19.39 0.61
C PRO A 17 17.36 19.11 -0.86
N PHE A 18 18.30 19.37 -1.76
CA PHE A 18 18.14 19.08 -3.18
C PHE A 18 17.83 17.59 -3.40
N ALA A 19 16.56 17.28 -3.63
CA ALA A 19 16.07 15.90 -3.73
C ALA A 19 14.84 15.82 -4.63
N ASN A 20 14.74 14.74 -5.40
CA ASN A 20 13.54 14.40 -6.17
C ASN A 20 12.65 13.44 -5.36
N LEU A 21 11.90 14.00 -4.40
CA LEU A 21 11.05 13.24 -3.48
C LEU A 21 9.85 12.56 -4.17
N ASN A 22 9.40 13.10 -5.30
CA ASN A 22 8.20 12.60 -5.97
C ASN A 22 8.23 12.93 -7.46
N ARG A 23 8.06 11.89 -8.28
CA ARG A 23 8.17 11.97 -9.75
C ARG A 23 6.83 11.84 -10.45
N ASP A 24 6.75 12.37 -11.67
CA ASP A 24 5.66 12.11 -12.61
C ASP A 24 5.98 10.95 -13.58
N ASP A 25 5.08 10.70 -14.53
CA ASP A 25 5.19 9.59 -15.47
C ASP A 25 6.34 9.79 -16.48
N THR A 26 6.84 11.02 -16.63
CA THR A 26 8.03 11.37 -17.44
C THR A 26 9.32 11.39 -16.62
N ASN A 27 9.28 10.93 -15.37
CA ASN A 27 10.41 10.90 -14.44
C ASN A 27 10.88 12.29 -13.94
N SER A 28 10.11 13.34 -14.23
CA SER A 28 10.36 14.71 -13.79
C SER A 28 9.85 14.94 -12.37
N VAL A 29 10.36 15.98 -11.70
CA VAL A 29 9.87 16.38 -10.37
C VAL A 29 8.41 16.81 -10.51
N LYS A 30 7.53 16.25 -9.66
CA LYS A 30 6.12 16.64 -9.68
C LYS A 30 5.96 18.07 -9.17
N THR A 31 5.33 18.93 -9.96
CA THR A 31 5.12 20.35 -9.65
C THR A 31 3.63 20.71 -9.57
N VAL A 32 3.34 21.90 -9.04
CA VAL A 32 2.02 22.53 -9.03
C VAL A 32 2.17 24.05 -9.14
N LEU A 33 1.23 24.71 -9.81
CA LEU A 33 1.13 26.17 -9.81
C LEU A 33 0.39 26.63 -8.55
N TYR A 34 1.02 27.47 -7.73
CA TYR A 34 0.40 28.02 -6.53
C TYR A 34 0.89 29.45 -6.27
N GLY A 35 -0.06 30.39 -6.24
CA GLY A 35 0.24 31.83 -6.15
C GLY A 35 1.06 32.33 -7.34
N ALA A 36 0.66 31.94 -8.55
CA ALA A 36 1.33 32.26 -9.82
C ALA A 36 2.80 31.80 -9.95
N LYS A 37 3.30 30.96 -9.03
CA LYS A 37 4.65 30.39 -9.09
C LYS A 37 4.60 28.87 -9.10
N LEU A 38 5.49 28.25 -9.86
CA LEU A 38 5.67 26.80 -9.85
C LEU A 38 6.36 26.38 -8.55
N ARG A 39 5.83 25.34 -7.90
CA ARG A 39 6.39 24.75 -6.69
C ARG A 39 6.49 23.25 -6.84
N THR A 40 7.54 22.66 -6.27
CA THR A 40 7.64 21.21 -6.12
C THR A 40 6.53 20.71 -5.22
N ARG A 41 5.87 19.61 -5.60
CA ARG A 41 4.78 19.00 -4.83
C ARG A 41 5.03 17.52 -4.60
N VAL A 42 5.02 17.13 -3.34
CA VAL A 42 4.88 15.73 -2.96
C VAL A 42 3.39 15.40 -2.87
N SER A 43 2.96 14.39 -3.63
CA SER A 43 1.55 14.02 -3.65
C SER A 43 1.11 13.37 -2.33
N SER A 44 -0.15 13.58 -1.93
CA SER A 44 -0.68 13.05 -0.68
C SER A 44 -0.56 11.53 -0.60
N GLN A 45 -0.71 10.81 -1.73
CA GLN A 45 -0.50 9.36 -1.75
C GLN A 45 0.94 8.94 -1.46
N SER A 46 1.94 9.75 -1.85
CA SER A 46 3.35 9.45 -1.57
C SER A 46 3.61 9.53 -0.06
N TRP A 47 3.13 10.60 0.60
CA TRP A 47 3.23 10.74 2.05
C TRP A 47 2.42 9.69 2.80
N LYS A 48 1.16 9.45 2.40
CA LYS A 48 0.32 8.40 3.02
C LYS A 48 0.95 7.02 2.92
N ARG A 49 1.62 6.70 1.80
CA ARG A 49 2.35 5.43 1.66
C ARG A 49 3.54 5.36 2.61
N ALA A 50 4.34 6.42 2.71
CA ALA A 50 5.48 6.47 3.62
C ALA A 50 5.03 6.32 5.08
N ALA A 51 4.02 7.10 5.49
CA ALA A 51 3.43 7.02 6.82
C ALA A 51 2.86 5.63 7.13
N ARG A 52 2.17 4.99 6.16
CA ARG A 52 1.62 3.63 6.34
C ARG A 52 2.72 2.59 6.59
N ILE A 53 3.80 2.62 5.81
CA ILE A 53 4.91 1.67 5.98
C ILE A 53 5.54 1.84 7.37
N GLU A 54 5.72 3.08 7.81
CA GLU A 54 6.29 3.34 9.14
C GLU A 54 5.32 2.93 10.26
N PHE A 55 4.03 3.17 10.07
CA PHE A 55 3.00 2.74 11.02
C PHE A 55 2.91 1.20 11.13
N GLU A 56 2.98 0.49 10.01
CA GLU A 56 3.05 -0.99 9.99
C GLU A 56 4.29 -1.48 10.74
N ARG A 57 5.44 -0.81 10.58
CA ARG A 57 6.69 -1.14 11.28
C ARG A 57 6.56 -0.96 12.79
N ILE A 58 5.92 0.12 13.23
CA ILE A 58 5.76 0.46 14.66
C ILE A 58 4.71 -0.43 15.33
N THR A 59 3.58 -0.68 14.65
CA THR A 59 2.45 -1.41 15.25
C THR A 59 2.48 -2.91 15.03
N GLY A 60 3.28 -3.41 14.08
CA GLY A 60 3.28 -4.81 13.65
C GLY A 60 2.05 -5.23 12.83
N ASN A 61 1.08 -4.32 12.64
CA ASN A 61 -0.14 -4.61 11.90
C ASN A 61 0.07 -4.39 10.41
N SER A 62 0.14 -5.46 9.62
CA SER A 62 0.32 -5.36 8.17
C SER A 62 -0.98 -4.93 7.47
N THR A 63 -0.90 -3.93 6.58
CA THR A 63 -2.02 -3.51 5.73
C THR A 63 -1.69 -3.79 4.25
N LEU A 64 -1.89 -5.05 3.84
CA LEU A 64 -1.57 -5.49 2.49
C LEU A 64 -2.53 -4.89 1.44
N ARG A 65 -2.02 -4.01 0.58
CA ARG A 65 -2.71 -3.57 -0.63
C ARG A 65 -2.29 -4.44 -1.82
N THR A 66 -3.16 -5.33 -2.29
CA THR A 66 -2.85 -6.24 -3.40
C THR A 66 -4.04 -6.41 -4.35
N ARG A 67 -3.75 -6.64 -5.63
CA ARG A 67 -4.73 -7.14 -6.62
C ARG A 67 -4.69 -8.67 -6.74
N ARG A 68 -3.74 -9.31 -6.05
CA ARG A 68 -3.45 -10.75 -6.12
C ARG A 68 -3.95 -11.47 -4.87
N ILE A 69 -5.10 -11.04 -4.35
CA ILE A 69 -5.71 -11.71 -3.20
C ILE A 69 -6.08 -13.15 -3.55
N CYS A 70 -6.52 -13.37 -4.79
CA CYS A 70 -6.87 -14.68 -5.32
C CYS A 70 -5.68 -15.64 -5.27
N GLU A 71 -4.53 -15.22 -5.81
CA GLU A 71 -3.27 -16.01 -5.73
C GLU A 71 -2.86 -16.33 -4.28
N ALA A 72 -3.10 -15.40 -3.35
CA ALA A 72 -2.79 -15.59 -1.94
C ALA A 72 -3.73 -16.61 -1.29
N VAL A 73 -5.04 -16.50 -1.55
CA VAL A 73 -6.06 -17.41 -1.02
C VAL A 73 -5.89 -18.82 -1.58
N THR A 74 -5.72 -18.97 -2.90
CA THR A 74 -5.49 -20.29 -3.53
C THR A 74 -4.26 -20.96 -2.94
N ARG A 75 -3.15 -20.22 -2.75
CA ARG A 75 -1.94 -20.77 -2.13
C ARG A 75 -2.17 -21.26 -0.70
N GLU A 76 -2.94 -20.50 0.09
CA GLU A 76 -3.28 -20.86 1.46
C GLU A 76 -4.17 -22.11 1.51
N LEU A 77 -5.16 -22.22 0.62
CA LEU A 77 -6.04 -23.40 0.55
C LEU A 77 -5.26 -24.65 0.13
N LEU A 78 -4.39 -24.55 -0.88
CA LEU A 78 -3.49 -25.63 -1.28
C LEU A 78 -2.58 -26.07 -0.12
N HIS A 79 -2.03 -25.11 0.64
CA HIS A 79 -1.20 -25.42 1.79
C HIS A 79 -1.96 -26.18 2.90
N ARG A 80 -3.27 -25.93 3.02
CA ARG A 80 -4.17 -26.65 3.94
C ARG A 80 -4.65 -28.00 3.38
N GLY A 81 -4.14 -28.45 2.23
CA GLY A 81 -4.45 -29.74 1.64
C GLY A 81 -5.72 -29.77 0.78
N TRP A 82 -6.26 -28.62 0.39
CA TRP A 82 -7.43 -28.59 -0.49
C TRP A 82 -7.04 -29.04 -1.92
N PRO A 83 -7.92 -29.78 -2.62
CA PRO A 83 -7.73 -30.08 -4.04
C PRO A 83 -7.56 -28.82 -4.89
N HIS A 84 -6.68 -28.89 -5.89
CA HIS A 84 -6.30 -27.73 -6.72
C HIS A 84 -7.50 -27.01 -7.35
N GLU A 85 -8.41 -27.77 -7.95
CA GLU A 85 -9.61 -27.20 -8.58
C GLU A 85 -10.50 -26.43 -7.60
N LEU A 86 -10.61 -26.90 -6.36
CA LEU A 86 -11.40 -26.22 -5.33
C LEU A 86 -10.68 -24.98 -4.80
N ALA A 87 -9.35 -25.03 -4.67
CA ALA A 87 -8.54 -23.89 -4.25
C ALA A 87 -8.54 -22.76 -5.29
N GLU A 88 -8.63 -23.08 -6.58
CA GLU A 88 -8.76 -22.09 -7.65
C GLU A 88 -10.16 -21.48 -7.71
N LYS A 89 -11.22 -22.30 -7.57
CA LYS A 89 -12.62 -21.83 -7.58
C LYS A 89 -13.00 -21.04 -6.33
N GLY A 90 -12.42 -21.37 -5.18
CA GLY A 90 -12.66 -20.68 -3.91
C GLY A 90 -12.02 -19.29 -3.82
N ALA A 91 -11.10 -18.96 -4.74
CA ALA A 91 -10.60 -17.61 -4.85
C ALA A 91 -11.66 -16.72 -5.53
N PRO A 92 -12.01 -15.54 -4.98
CA PRO A 92 -12.99 -14.65 -5.60
C PRO A 92 -12.56 -14.35 -7.03
N THR A 93 -13.47 -14.49 -8.01
CA THR A 93 -13.12 -14.45 -9.43
C THR A 93 -12.44 -13.13 -9.78
N SER A 94 -11.11 -13.11 -9.93
CA SER A 94 -10.40 -11.93 -10.40
C SER A 94 -10.47 -11.89 -11.90
N ARG A 95 -11.06 -10.82 -12.45
CA ARG A 95 -10.77 -10.41 -13.83
C ARG A 95 -9.24 -10.33 -13.98
N PRO A 96 -8.62 -10.99 -14.98
CA PRO A 96 -7.18 -11.02 -15.09
C PRO A 96 -6.61 -9.60 -15.12
N PRO A 97 -5.49 -9.33 -14.44
CA PRO A 97 -4.85 -8.03 -14.52
C PRO A 97 -4.46 -7.78 -15.98
N SER A 98 -4.94 -6.66 -16.54
CA SER A 98 -4.51 -6.21 -17.87
C SER A 98 -2.99 -6.17 -17.91
N ALA A 99 -2.41 -6.72 -18.98
CA ALA A 99 -0.98 -6.82 -19.20
C ALA A 99 -0.31 -5.45 -19.26
N SER A 100 0.03 -4.87 -18.11
CA SER A 100 1.00 -3.79 -18.02
C SER A 100 2.08 -4.22 -17.04
N SER A 101 3.24 -4.55 -17.60
CA SER A 101 4.47 -4.92 -16.94
C SER A 101 4.86 -3.90 -15.87
N ARG A 102 4.84 -4.26 -14.58
CA ARG A 102 5.62 -3.54 -13.56
C ARG A 102 5.96 -4.44 -12.36
N SER A 103 7.26 -4.72 -12.28
CA SER A 103 8.09 -5.25 -11.18
C SER A 103 7.67 -6.55 -10.48
N ARG A 104 8.47 -7.60 -10.69
CA ARG A 104 8.54 -8.83 -9.90
C ARG A 104 9.06 -8.53 -8.48
N ARG A 105 8.25 -7.96 -7.57
CA ARG A 105 8.58 -8.08 -6.14
C ARG A 105 8.17 -9.47 -5.66
N ARG A 106 9.16 -10.35 -5.53
CA ARG A 106 9.05 -11.66 -4.90
C ARG A 106 8.53 -11.45 -3.48
N TRP A 107 7.33 -11.93 -3.21
CA TRP A 107 6.80 -12.00 -1.85
C TRP A 107 7.73 -12.94 -1.06
N ARG A 108 8.51 -12.41 -0.11
CA ARG A 108 9.20 -13.25 0.88
C ARG A 108 8.17 -13.55 1.96
N ALA A 109 7.70 -14.79 1.99
CA ALA A 109 6.90 -15.31 3.08
C ALA A 109 7.81 -15.45 4.31
N SER A 110 7.94 -14.38 5.09
CA SER A 110 8.44 -14.47 6.46
C SER A 110 7.23 -14.30 7.38
N ALA A 111 6.85 -15.42 8.01
CA ALA A 111 5.81 -15.59 9.02
C ALA A 111 4.44 -14.99 8.66
N GLY A 112 3.57 -15.83 8.07
CA GLY A 112 2.15 -15.50 7.93
C GLY A 112 1.50 -15.26 9.30
N PRO A 113 0.39 -14.48 9.36
CA PRO A 113 -0.36 -14.31 10.59
C PRO A 113 -0.88 -15.68 11.04
N ARG A 114 -0.47 -16.11 12.24
CA ARG A 114 -1.07 -17.27 12.89
C ARG A 114 -2.50 -16.89 13.26
N PHE A 115 -3.46 -17.43 12.52
CA PHE A 115 -4.86 -17.35 12.94
C PHE A 115 -5.02 -18.24 14.19
N PRO A 116 -5.57 -17.72 15.30
CA PRO A 116 -5.80 -18.53 16.49
C PRO A 116 -6.87 -19.58 16.19
N THR A 117 -6.53 -20.85 16.37
CA THR A 117 -7.48 -21.96 16.45
C THR A 117 -8.23 -21.85 17.77
N MET A 118 -9.56 -21.76 17.70
CA MET A 118 -10.45 -22.27 18.74
C MET A 118 -10.75 -23.74 18.44
#